data_AF-A0A9C8ADH5-F1
#
_entry.id   AF-A0A9C8ADH5-F1
#
_cell.length_a   1.000
_cell.length_b   1.000
_cell.length_c   1.000
_cell.angle_alpha   90.00
_cell.angle_beta   90.00
_cell.angle_gamma   90.00
#
_symmetry.space_group_name_H-M   'P 1'
#
loop_
_entity.id
_entity.type
_entity.pdbx_description
1 polymer ?
#
loop_
_entity_poly.entity_id
_entity_poly.type
_entity_poly.pdbx_seq_one_letter_code
_entity_poly.pdbx_strand_id
1 'polypeptide(L)' 'MRGCVLHIDIKDGKIWIQHDGIEVGIANELIALGVRS' A
#
# COMPACT_ATOMS: atom_id res chain seq x y z
N MET A 1 20.38 -5.24 9.89
CA MET A 1 19.01 -5.56 9.46
C MET A 1 18.64 -4.67 8.28
N ARG A 2 18.05 -5.22 7.22
CA ARG A 2 17.42 -4.46 6.13
C ARG A 2 15.96 -4.91 6.08
N GLY A 3 15.04 -4.03 6.44
CA GLY A 3 13.61 -4.26 6.32
C GLY A 3 13.05 -3.37 5.21
N CYS A 4 12.07 -3.88 4.48
CA CYS A 4 11.20 -3.05 3.66
C CYS A 4 10.09 -2.54 4.57
N VAL A 5 9.80 -1.24 4.58
CA VAL A 5 8.67 -0.69 5.34
C VAL A 5 7.40 -0.70 4.50
N LEU A 6 7.52 -0.50 3.19
CA LEU A 6 6.39 -0.50 2.27
C LEU A 6 6.84 -0.97 0.89
N HIS A 7 6.15 -1.96 0.33
CA HIS A 7 6.33 -2.45 -1.03
C HIS A 7 4.97 -2.50 -1.70
N ILE A 8 4.82 -1.74 -2.78
CA ILE A 8 3.60 -1.68 -3.58
C ILE A 8 3.96 -1.92 -5.05
N ASP A 9 3.12 -2.69 -5.73
CA ASP A 9 3.09 -2.80 -7.18
C ASP A 9 1.88 -2.05 -7.76
N ILE A 10 2.04 -1.47 -8.95
CA ILE A 10 0.91 -0.98 -9.76
C ILE A 10 0.80 -1.90 -10.98
N LYS A 11 -0.29 -2.66 -11.06
CA LYS A 11 -0.54 -3.65 -12.11
C LYS A 11 -1.97 -3.51 -12.61
N ASP A 12 -2.15 -3.43 -13.92
CA ASP A 12 -3.45 -3.30 -14.58
C ASP A 12 -4.32 -2.16 -14.02
N GLY A 13 -3.68 -1.03 -13.72
CA GLY A 13 -4.34 0.15 -13.14
C GLY A 13 -4.79 -0.02 -11.68
N LYS A 14 -4.36 -1.09 -11.00
CA LYS A 14 -4.66 -1.39 -9.60
C LYS A 14 -3.42 -1.32 -8.72
N ILE A 15 -3.63 -1.02 -7.45
CA ILE A 15 -2.61 -1.00 -6.41
C ILE A 15 -2.56 -2.35 -5.72
N TRP A 16 -1.36 -2.93 -5.60
CA TRP A 16 -1.10 -4.21 -4.94
C TRP A 16 -0.10 -4.00 -3.82
N ILE A 17 -0.56 -4.10 -2.57
CA ILE A 17 0.30 -3.96 -1.39
C ILE A 17 1.00 -5.31 -1.16
N GLN A 18 2.29 -5.37 -1.45
CA GLN A 18 3.12 -6.58 -1.31
C GLN A 18 3.65 -6.74 0.12
N HIS A 19 3.97 -5.61 0.76
CA HIS A 19 4.36 -5.55 2.16
C HIS A 19 4.02 -4.18 2.73
N ASP A 20 3.49 -4.15 3.95
CA ASP A 20 3.25 -2.93 4.71
C ASP A 20 3.63 -3.18 6.17
N GLY A 21 4.65 -2.47 6.62
CA GLY A 21 5.19 -2.52 7.98
C GLY A 21 4.72 -1.36 8.86
N ILE A 22 3.74 -0.58 8.41
CA ILE A 22 3.14 0.51 9.18
C ILE A 22 2.03 -0.07 10.08
N GLU A 23 1.95 0.39 11.33
CA GLU A 23 0.99 -0.12 12.33
C GLU A 23 -0.47 0.00 11.87
N VAL A 24 -0.83 1.15 11.29
CA VAL A 24 -2.21 1.46 10.87
C VAL A 24 -2.53 0.91 9.48
N GLY A 25 -1.51 0.66 8.66
CA GLY A 25 -1.60 0.24 7.27
C GLY A 25 -2.08 1.34 6.31
N ILE A 26 -1.52 1.38 5.10
CA ILE A 26 -1.76 2.46 4.11
C ILE A 26 -3.10 2.32 3.35
N ALA A 27 -3.77 1.18 3.40
CA ALA A 27 -4.99 0.94 2.61
C ALA A 27 -6.09 2.01 2.82
N ASN A 28 -6.31 2.46 4.06
CA ASN A 28 -7.32 3.47 4.38
C ASN A 28 -6.92 4.87 3.90
N GLU A 29 -5.63 5.19 3.91
CA GLU A 29 -5.10 6.46 3.43
C GLU A 29 -5.25 6.58 1.91
N LEU A 30 -5.04 5.47 1.19
CA LEU A 30 -5.30 5.40 -0.25
C LEU A 30 -6.77 5.67 -0.57
N ILE A 31 -7.70 5.10 0.20
CA ILE A 31 -9.13 5.36 0.05
C ILE A 31 -9.46 6.84 0.31
N ALA A 32 -8.90 7.43 1.37
CA ALA A 32 -9.09 8.85 1.69
C ALA A 32 -8.56 9.78 0.59
N LEU A 33 -7.51 9.36 -0.13
CA LEU A 33 -6.96 10.06 -1.30
C LEU A 33 -7.73 9.77 -2.60
N GLY A 34 -8.80 8.98 -2.57
CA GLY A 34 -9.68 8.71 -3.70
C GLY A 34 -9.37 7.45 -4.50
N VAL A 35 -8.44 6.60 -4.03
CA VAL A 35 -8.25 5.27 -4.60
C VAL A 35 -9.47 4.41 -4.28
N ARG A 36 -10.03 3.81 -5.32
CA ARG A 36 -11.21 2.94 -5.19
C ARG A 36 -10.76 1.49 -5.02
N SER A 37 -11.43 0.78 -4.12
CA SER A 37 -11.25 -0.66 -3.88
C SER A 37 -11.63 -1.50 -5.10
#